data_AF-A0A1A8ATM1-F1
#
_entry.id   AF-A0A1A8ATM1-F1
#
_cell.length_a   1.000
_cell.length_b   1.000
_cell.length_c   1.000
_cell.angle_alpha   90.00
_cell.angle_beta   90.00
_cell.angle_gamma   90.00
#
_symmetry.space_group_name_H-M   'P 1'
#
loop_
_entity.id
_entity.type
_entity.pdbx_description
1 polymer ?
#
loop_
_entity_poly.entity_id
_entity_poly.type
_entity_poly.pdbx_seq_one_letter_code
_entity_poly.pdbx_strand_id
1 'polypeptide(L)'
;MFRVLCLFAAFKAGILLDSGMLFPQESSSREVKELNGLWAFRADRSPTRNQGFQRAWYKSRLAETGPVIDIPVPSSYNDVTQDPNLRDFIGWVWYEREVVVPARWISDGKTRVVLRVESAHYYSIVWVNGVKVTEHEGGHLPFEADIDGLLREDPTTTTCRITIAVNNTLDLHTLPPGSIQYMKDRTMYPEGFFVQNTNFDFFNYAGIHRSVLLYTTPKAYVDDITVVTDFLDSTGLVRYNVSIQGATLVTLKVTLIDKDGHCVVSSNDTSGVLKVVDVKLWWPYLMHENPGYLYSLE
;
A
#
# COMPACT_ATOMS: atom_id res chain seq x y z
N MET A 1 1.59 -29.13 47.97
CA MET A 1 2.08 -27.81 47.51
C MET A 1 2.35 -27.90 46.00
N PHE A 2 1.30 -27.83 45.18
CA PHE A 2 1.38 -27.98 43.73
C PHE A 2 1.54 -26.59 43.10
N ARG A 3 2.67 -26.33 42.44
CA ARG A 3 2.88 -25.13 41.64
C ARG A 3 2.36 -25.41 40.23
N VAL A 4 1.28 -24.73 39.85
CA VAL A 4 0.81 -24.65 38.47
C VAL A 4 1.62 -23.54 37.79
N LEU A 5 2.48 -23.91 36.83
CA LEU A 5 3.11 -22.98 35.92
C LEU A 5 2.10 -22.68 34.80
N CYS A 6 1.52 -21.48 34.81
CA CYS A 6 0.78 -20.97 33.65
C CYS A 6 1.79 -20.49 32.60
N LEU A 7 1.96 -21.27 31.53
CA LEU A 7 2.58 -20.79 30.30
C LEU A 7 1.62 -19.81 29.63
N PHE A 8 1.95 -18.52 29.65
CA PHE A 8 1.33 -17.54 28.77
C PHE A 8 1.90 -17.72 27.36
N ALA A 9 1.13 -18.36 26.48
CA ALA A 9 1.35 -18.29 25.05
C ALA A 9 0.99 -16.87 24.59
N ALA A 10 1.99 -16.09 24.19
CA ALA A 10 1.78 -14.83 23.50
C ALA A 10 1.27 -15.16 22.08
N PHE A 11 -0.05 -15.20 21.92
CA PHE A 11 -0.66 -15.08 20.60
C PHE A 11 -0.28 -13.69 20.07
N LYS A 12 0.53 -13.64 19.00
CA LYS A 12 0.56 -12.45 18.13
C LYS A 12 -0.85 -12.32 17.56
N ALA A 13 -1.67 -11.49 18.20
CA ALA A 13 -2.93 -11.07 17.64
C ALA A 13 -2.64 -10.47 16.26
N GLY A 14 -3.34 -10.95 15.23
CA GLY A 14 -3.37 -10.26 13.95
C GLY A 14 -3.74 -8.81 14.23
N ILE A 15 -2.88 -7.88 13.81
CA ILE A 15 -3.18 -6.46 13.90
C ILE A 15 -4.37 -6.27 12.97
N LEU A 16 -5.56 -6.09 13.56
CA LEU A 16 -6.70 -5.55 12.82
C LEU A 16 -6.24 -4.22 12.21
N LEU A 17 -6.53 -4.02 10.94
CA LEU A 17 -6.33 -2.71 10.33
C LEU A 17 -7.13 -1.69 11.15
N ASP A 18 -6.45 -0.74 11.79
CA ASP A 18 -7.08 0.33 12.58
C ASP A 18 -7.79 1.38 11.68
N SER A 19 -7.73 1.22 10.35
CA SER A 19 -8.22 2.15 9.34
C SER A 19 -8.60 1.41 8.06
N GLY A 20 -9.57 1.94 7.30
CA GLY A 20 -9.95 1.46 5.98
C GLY A 20 -8.85 1.61 4.93
N MET A 21 -9.10 1.04 3.74
CA MET A 21 -8.10 0.98 2.65
C MET A 21 -8.72 1.28 1.29
N LEU A 22 -9.74 2.14 1.27
CA LEU A 22 -10.45 2.56 0.05
C LEU A 22 -9.46 3.04 -1.02
N PHE A 23 -9.78 2.74 -2.28
CA PHE A 23 -8.97 3.21 -3.39
C PHE A 23 -9.02 4.75 -3.47
N PRO A 24 -7.88 5.46 -3.53
CA PRO A 24 -7.86 6.92 -3.65
C PRO A 24 -8.52 7.38 -4.94
N GLN A 25 -9.36 8.42 -4.84
CA GLN A 25 -10.06 9.01 -5.98
C GLN A 25 -10.06 10.53 -5.83
N GLU A 26 -9.93 11.24 -6.95
CA GLU A 26 -10.12 12.69 -6.98
C GLU A 26 -11.60 13.03 -6.77
N SER A 27 -11.87 14.05 -5.97
CA SER A 27 -13.21 14.57 -5.74
C SER A 27 -13.14 16.04 -5.36
N SER A 28 -14.29 16.67 -5.08
CA SER A 28 -14.33 18.04 -4.54
C SER A 28 -13.59 18.21 -3.20
N SER A 29 -13.26 17.11 -2.51
CA SER A 29 -12.60 17.11 -1.19
C SER A 29 -11.27 16.36 -1.15
N ARG A 30 -10.87 15.72 -2.25
CA ARG A 30 -9.70 14.85 -2.33
C ARG A 30 -8.91 15.15 -3.59
N GLU A 31 -7.60 15.26 -3.45
CA GLU A 31 -6.67 15.37 -4.56
C GLU A 31 -5.74 14.16 -4.57
N VAL A 32 -5.29 13.73 -5.75
CA VAL A 32 -4.34 12.63 -5.93
C VAL A 32 -3.13 13.13 -6.71
N LYS A 33 -1.93 12.76 -6.27
CA LYS A 33 -0.66 13.04 -6.94
C LYS A 33 0.14 11.75 -7.08
N GLU A 34 0.17 11.22 -8.29
CA GLU A 34 1.02 10.08 -8.61
C GLU A 34 2.51 10.42 -8.48
N LEU A 35 3.27 9.46 -7.95
CA LEU A 35 4.73 9.52 -7.80
C LEU A 35 5.42 8.52 -8.75
N ASN A 36 4.74 8.13 -9.82
CA ASN A 36 5.24 7.25 -10.86
C ASN A 36 6.39 7.89 -11.66
N GLY A 37 7.22 7.06 -12.30
CA GLY A 37 8.41 7.47 -13.06
C GLY A 37 9.70 6.93 -12.45
N LEU A 38 10.81 7.62 -12.68
CA LEU A 38 12.12 7.17 -12.21
C LEU A 38 12.32 7.45 -10.71
N TRP A 39 12.92 6.50 -10.02
CA TRP A 39 13.34 6.57 -8.62
C TRP A 39 14.83 6.21 -8.54
N ALA A 40 15.57 6.88 -7.67
CA ALA A 40 16.93 6.49 -7.35
C ALA A 40 16.90 5.14 -6.65
N PHE A 41 17.75 4.22 -7.09
CA PHE A 41 17.71 2.83 -6.66
C PHE A 41 19.09 2.30 -6.28
N ARG A 42 19.16 1.49 -5.22
CA ARG A 42 20.35 0.74 -4.83
C ARG A 42 19.99 -0.57 -4.14
N ALA A 43 20.58 -1.68 -4.60
CA ALA A 43 20.58 -2.94 -3.87
C ALA A 43 21.69 -2.96 -2.81
N ASP A 44 21.39 -3.41 -1.59
CA ASP A 44 22.38 -3.59 -0.53
C ASP A 44 23.18 -4.88 -0.76
N ARG A 45 24.25 -4.76 -1.56
CA ARG A 45 25.16 -5.87 -1.89
C ARG A 45 26.18 -6.20 -0.80
N SER A 46 26.07 -5.60 0.39
CA SER A 46 26.96 -5.96 1.49
C SER A 46 26.82 -7.45 1.86
N PRO A 47 27.87 -8.10 2.40
CA PRO A 47 27.80 -9.52 2.75
C PRO A 47 26.65 -9.88 3.70
N THR A 48 26.28 -8.96 4.60
CA THR A 48 25.17 -9.14 5.55
C THR A 48 23.81 -8.69 5.01
N ARG A 49 23.76 -8.11 3.79
CA ARG A 49 22.59 -7.47 3.19
C ARG A 49 21.94 -6.38 4.06
N ASN A 50 22.68 -5.81 5.01
CA ASN A 50 22.10 -4.95 6.06
C ASN A 50 22.89 -3.65 6.29
N GLN A 51 23.87 -3.33 5.43
CA GLN A 51 24.65 -2.10 5.53
C GLN A 51 23.78 -0.85 5.45
N GLY A 52 22.69 -0.87 4.67
CA GLY A 52 21.81 0.29 4.53
C GLY A 52 21.14 0.71 5.83
N PHE A 53 20.82 -0.25 6.69
CA PHE A 53 20.33 0.03 8.04
C PHE A 53 21.46 0.42 8.98
N GLN A 54 22.58 -0.30 8.95
CA GLN A 54 23.75 -0.03 9.81
C GLN A 54 24.32 1.37 9.61
N ARG A 55 24.32 1.87 8.38
CA ARG A 55 24.78 3.23 8.01
C ARG A 55 23.65 4.24 7.87
N ALA A 56 22.42 3.84 8.21
CA ALA A 56 21.22 4.68 8.17
C ALA A 56 21.05 5.44 6.83
N TRP A 57 21.07 4.73 5.71
CA TRP A 57 20.96 5.33 4.37
C TRP A 57 19.75 6.25 4.21
N TYR A 58 18.65 5.96 4.90
CA TYR A 58 17.43 6.78 4.93
C TYR A 58 17.62 8.19 5.55
N LYS A 59 18.70 8.47 6.28
CA LYS A 59 18.92 9.77 6.95
C LYS A 59 19.43 10.89 6.05
N SER A 60 19.95 10.57 4.87
CA SER A 60 20.44 11.53 3.86
C SER A 60 20.06 11.02 2.47
N ARG A 61 20.29 11.79 1.40
CA ARG A 61 19.91 11.32 0.06
C ARG A 61 20.62 10.00 -0.26
N LEU A 62 19.92 9.10 -0.94
CA LEU A 62 20.46 7.78 -1.26
C LEU A 62 21.74 7.89 -2.10
N ALA A 63 21.81 8.88 -3.01
CA ALA A 63 23.00 9.18 -3.81
C ALA A 63 24.19 9.70 -2.97
N GLU A 64 23.95 10.35 -1.83
CA GLU A 64 25.02 10.83 -0.93
C GLU A 64 25.67 9.69 -0.14
N THR A 65 24.97 8.56 -0.02
CA THR A 65 25.44 7.37 0.72
C THR A 65 26.11 6.32 -0.17
N GLY A 66 26.22 6.59 -1.48
CA GLY A 66 26.88 5.75 -2.47
C GLY A 66 26.21 5.81 -3.85
N PRO A 67 26.78 5.12 -4.87
CA PRO A 67 26.22 5.10 -6.22
C PRO A 67 24.78 4.58 -6.26
N VAL A 68 23.96 5.17 -7.12
CA VAL A 68 22.57 4.76 -7.39
C VAL A 68 22.37 4.61 -8.90
N ILE A 69 21.31 3.92 -9.29
CA ILE A 69 20.82 3.87 -10.67
C ILE A 69 19.36 4.33 -10.71
N ASP A 70 18.82 4.62 -11.88
CA ASP A 70 17.39 4.89 -12.04
C ASP A 70 16.62 3.58 -12.25
N ILE A 71 15.52 3.40 -11.52
CA ILE A 71 14.54 2.33 -11.76
C ILE A 71 13.14 2.95 -11.92
N PRO A 72 12.34 2.51 -12.90
CA PRO A 72 10.96 2.94 -13.02
C PRO A 72 10.08 2.36 -11.92
N VAL A 73 9.13 3.17 -11.45
CA VAL A 73 8.01 2.77 -10.59
C VAL A 73 6.72 3.18 -11.28
N PRO A 74 5.72 2.29 -11.45
CA PRO A 74 5.72 0.88 -11.05
C PRO A 74 6.60 0.00 -11.94
N SER A 75 7.37 -0.91 -11.32
CA SER A 75 8.11 -1.96 -12.03
C SER A 75 8.73 -2.98 -11.05
N SER A 76 8.94 -4.19 -11.54
CA SER A 76 9.85 -5.15 -10.90
C SER A 76 11.27 -4.86 -11.36
N TYR A 77 12.23 -4.67 -10.45
CA TYR A 77 13.59 -4.24 -10.83
C TYR A 77 14.36 -5.31 -11.63
N ASN A 78 13.95 -6.57 -11.51
CA ASN A 78 14.74 -7.74 -11.92
C ASN A 78 15.15 -7.71 -13.39
N ASP A 79 14.28 -7.18 -14.26
CA ASP A 79 14.41 -7.28 -15.72
C ASP A 79 14.64 -5.91 -16.39
N VAL A 80 14.84 -4.87 -15.59
CA VAL A 80 15.08 -3.51 -16.10
C VAL A 80 16.53 -3.32 -16.54
N THR A 81 17.46 -3.96 -15.83
CA THR A 81 18.92 -3.79 -16.07
C THR A 81 19.51 -5.00 -16.78
N GLN A 82 20.76 -4.88 -17.23
CA GLN A 82 21.53 -5.99 -17.79
C GLN A 82 22.38 -6.74 -16.74
N ASP A 83 22.23 -6.44 -15.45
CA ASP A 83 23.02 -7.07 -14.38
C ASP A 83 22.34 -8.35 -13.86
N PRO A 84 22.88 -9.54 -14.15
CA PRO A 84 22.29 -10.79 -13.67
C PRO A 84 22.30 -10.91 -12.14
N ASN A 85 23.26 -10.28 -11.46
CA ASN A 85 23.31 -10.28 -10.00
C ASN A 85 22.22 -9.42 -9.38
N LEU A 86 21.68 -8.45 -10.14
CA LEU A 86 20.50 -7.71 -9.72
C LEU A 86 19.23 -8.53 -9.97
N ARG A 87 19.12 -9.19 -11.13
CA ARG A 87 17.96 -10.04 -11.47
C ARG A 87 17.65 -11.06 -10.38
N ASP A 88 18.68 -11.78 -9.93
CA ASP A 88 18.57 -12.85 -8.94
C ASP A 88 18.92 -12.39 -7.51
N PHE A 89 18.96 -11.08 -7.27
CA PHE A 89 19.32 -10.52 -5.98
C PHE A 89 18.33 -10.95 -4.88
N ILE A 90 18.86 -11.37 -3.73
CA ILE A 90 18.10 -11.64 -2.51
C ILE A 90 18.59 -10.69 -1.41
N GLY A 91 17.66 -9.95 -0.82
CA GLY A 91 17.91 -9.04 0.30
C GLY A 91 17.19 -7.71 0.15
N TRP A 92 17.79 -6.66 0.69
CA TRP A 92 17.22 -5.32 0.71
C TRP A 92 17.60 -4.50 -0.51
N VAL A 93 16.60 -3.96 -1.20
CA VAL A 93 16.75 -2.91 -2.20
C VAL A 93 16.14 -1.61 -1.68
N TRP A 94 16.70 -0.47 -2.09
CA TRP A 94 16.32 0.86 -1.63
C TRP A 94 15.88 1.70 -2.83
N TYR A 95 14.72 2.31 -2.70
CA TYR A 95 14.15 3.27 -3.64
C TYR A 95 14.11 4.64 -2.96
N GLU A 96 14.41 5.72 -3.68
CA GLU A 96 14.22 7.08 -3.20
C GLU A 96 13.69 8.01 -4.29
N ARG A 97 12.77 8.89 -3.91
CA ARG A 97 12.30 9.98 -4.75
C ARG A 97 12.01 11.22 -3.93
N GLU A 98 12.43 12.36 -4.45
CA GLU A 98 12.06 13.68 -3.94
C GLU A 98 10.88 14.23 -4.75
N VAL A 99 9.85 14.75 -4.06
CA VAL A 99 8.67 15.33 -4.69
C VAL A 99 8.29 16.64 -4.04
N VAL A 100 7.84 17.61 -4.85
CA VAL A 100 7.30 18.87 -4.34
C VAL A 100 5.83 18.67 -3.96
N VAL A 101 5.51 18.91 -2.68
CA VAL A 101 4.14 18.89 -2.18
C VAL A 101 3.49 20.25 -2.45
N PRO A 102 2.29 20.31 -3.05
CA PRO A 102 1.62 21.58 -3.27
C PRO A 102 1.42 22.35 -1.96
N ALA A 103 1.87 23.61 -1.90
CA ALA A 103 1.85 24.42 -0.68
C ALA A 103 0.45 24.50 -0.02
N ARG A 104 -0.62 24.48 -0.83
CA ARG A 104 -2.00 24.50 -0.33
C ARG A 104 -2.36 23.29 0.55
N TRP A 105 -1.72 22.13 0.35
CA TRP A 105 -1.96 20.94 1.17
C TRP A 105 -1.45 21.12 2.61
N ILE A 106 -0.45 21.98 2.79
CA ILE A 106 0.23 22.20 4.07
C ILE A 106 -0.01 23.60 4.64
N SER A 107 -0.79 24.46 4.01
CA SER A 107 -0.92 25.86 4.44
C SER A 107 -1.93 26.09 5.57
N ASP A 108 -3.04 25.34 5.64
CA ASP A 108 -4.20 25.73 6.46
C ASP A 108 -4.52 24.79 7.65
N GLY A 109 -3.81 23.66 7.77
CA GLY A 109 -4.02 22.67 8.82
C GLY A 109 -5.28 21.79 8.66
N LYS A 110 -6.06 21.97 7.59
CA LYS A 110 -7.35 21.30 7.38
C LYS A 110 -7.25 20.09 6.45
N THR A 111 -6.20 20.04 5.65
CA THR A 111 -5.91 18.93 4.76
C THR A 111 -5.07 17.88 5.48
N ARG A 112 -5.49 16.62 5.40
CA ARG A 112 -4.70 15.44 5.73
C ARG A 112 -3.96 15.00 4.45
N VAL A 113 -2.69 14.65 4.58
CA VAL A 113 -1.84 14.20 3.48
C VAL A 113 -1.36 12.78 3.80
N VAL A 114 -1.58 11.87 2.86
CA VAL A 114 -1.31 10.45 3.03
C VAL A 114 -0.39 9.96 1.93
N LEU A 115 0.63 9.20 2.30
CA LEU A 115 1.45 8.44 1.37
C LEU A 115 0.88 7.03 1.25
N ARG A 116 0.57 6.61 0.02
CA ARG A 116 0.09 5.26 -0.29
C ARG A 116 1.03 4.55 -1.25
N VAL A 117 1.32 3.31 -0.94
CA VAL A 117 2.02 2.36 -1.80
C VAL A 117 1.03 1.25 -2.15
N GLU A 118 0.72 1.06 -3.43
CA GLU A 118 -0.29 0.08 -3.84
C GLU A 118 0.17 -1.38 -3.78
N SER A 119 1.48 -1.62 -3.87
CA SER A 119 2.13 -2.93 -3.70
C SER A 119 3.66 -2.79 -3.77
N ALA A 120 4.35 -3.39 -2.81
CA ALA A 120 5.80 -3.56 -2.80
C ALA A 120 6.16 -4.91 -2.17
N HIS A 121 7.14 -5.63 -2.72
CA HIS A 121 7.40 -7.04 -2.40
C HIS A 121 8.67 -7.28 -1.58
N TYR A 122 8.67 -7.97 -0.44
CA TYR A 122 7.58 -8.51 0.38
C TYR A 122 7.50 -7.74 1.70
N TYR A 123 8.63 -7.52 2.38
CA TYR A 123 8.69 -6.69 3.58
C TYR A 123 9.23 -5.30 3.22
N SER A 124 8.43 -4.28 3.46
CA SER A 124 8.72 -2.89 3.07
C SER A 124 8.79 -1.99 4.29
N ILE A 125 9.73 -1.06 4.29
CA ILE A 125 9.84 -0.01 5.31
C ILE A 125 9.91 1.33 4.60
N VAL A 126 9.12 2.30 5.06
CA VAL A 126 8.98 3.60 4.43
C VAL A 126 9.47 4.70 5.36
N TRP A 127 10.27 5.60 4.81
CA TRP A 127 10.69 6.83 5.45
C TRP A 127 10.26 8.03 4.62
N VAL A 128 9.87 9.09 5.32
CA VAL A 128 9.68 10.41 4.74
C VAL A 128 10.62 11.36 5.47
N ASN A 129 11.41 12.12 4.72
CA ASN A 129 12.43 13.03 5.26
C ASN A 129 13.36 12.37 6.31
N GLY A 130 13.63 11.06 6.15
CA GLY A 130 14.45 10.26 7.06
C GLY A 130 13.79 9.86 8.38
N VAL A 131 12.48 10.09 8.53
CA VAL A 131 11.65 9.61 9.64
C VAL A 131 10.84 8.40 9.17
N LYS A 132 10.87 7.30 9.91
CA LYS A 132 10.11 6.08 9.56
C LYS A 132 8.63 6.37 9.77
N VAL A 133 7.80 6.12 8.75
CA VAL A 133 6.35 6.41 8.80
C VAL A 133 5.50 5.15 8.83
N THR A 134 5.94 4.06 8.19
CA THR A 134 5.23 2.77 8.22
C THR A 134 6.14 1.63 7.78
N GLU A 135 5.67 0.41 8.01
CA GLU A 135 6.21 -0.83 7.46
C GLU A 135 5.05 -1.76 7.07
N HIS A 136 5.29 -2.63 6.10
CA HIS A 136 4.28 -3.55 5.60
C HIS A 136 4.90 -4.89 5.24
N GLU A 137 4.21 -5.97 5.60
CA GLU A 137 4.56 -7.33 5.26
C GLU A 137 3.50 -7.89 4.30
N GLY A 138 3.90 -8.16 3.05
CA GLY A 138 3.01 -8.65 2.00
C GLY A 138 3.32 -8.02 0.65
N GLY A 139 3.36 -8.82 -0.41
CA GLY A 139 3.82 -8.36 -1.73
C GLY A 139 2.77 -7.73 -2.64
N HIS A 140 1.47 -7.95 -2.39
CA HIS A 140 0.41 -7.65 -3.38
C HIS A 140 -0.79 -6.87 -2.82
N LEU A 141 -0.64 -6.33 -1.60
CA LEU A 141 -1.65 -5.52 -0.93
C LEU A 141 -1.12 -4.09 -0.71
N PRO A 142 -2.02 -3.09 -0.72
CA PRO A 142 -1.65 -1.71 -0.46
C PRO A 142 -1.43 -1.45 1.03
N PHE A 143 -0.64 -0.41 1.31
CA PHE A 143 -0.46 0.15 2.64
C PHE A 143 -0.22 1.65 2.55
N GLU A 144 -0.49 2.36 3.65
CA GLU A 144 -0.39 3.81 3.68
C GLU A 144 0.01 4.36 5.05
N ALA A 145 0.42 5.63 5.06
CA ALA A 145 0.77 6.36 6.26
C ALA A 145 0.29 7.81 6.16
N ASP A 146 -0.32 8.32 7.24
CA ASP A 146 -0.54 9.76 7.41
C ASP A 146 0.82 10.44 7.62
N ILE A 147 1.17 11.38 6.73
CA ILE A 147 2.43 12.12 6.78
C ILE A 147 2.22 13.62 6.99
N ASP A 148 0.98 14.05 7.24
CA ASP A 148 0.65 15.47 7.35
C ASP A 148 1.42 16.18 8.46
N GLY A 149 1.50 15.55 9.64
CA GLY A 149 2.23 16.12 10.78
C GLY A 149 3.69 16.37 10.46
N LEU A 150 4.34 15.40 9.82
CA LEU A 150 5.75 15.46 9.44
C LEU A 150 6.02 16.55 8.39
N LEU A 151 5.12 16.74 7.43
CA LEU A 151 5.27 17.78 6.40
C LEU A 151 5.14 19.20 6.97
N ARG A 152 4.56 19.36 8.16
CA ARG A 152 4.36 20.67 8.82
C ARG A 152 5.45 21.04 9.82
N GLU A 153 6.32 20.10 10.19
CA GLU A 153 7.43 20.37 11.12
C GLU A 153 8.47 21.34 10.53
N ASP A 154 8.64 21.34 9.21
CA ASP A 154 9.47 22.29 8.49
C ASP A 154 8.70 22.92 7.31
N PRO A 155 7.94 24.01 7.55
CA PRO A 155 7.14 24.67 6.52
C PRO A 155 7.98 25.37 5.44
N THR A 156 9.31 25.47 5.62
CA THR A 156 10.21 26.01 4.59
C THR A 156 10.60 24.96 3.56
N THR A 157 10.49 23.69 3.91
CA THR A 157 10.79 22.56 3.04
C THR A 157 9.53 22.13 2.27
N THR A 158 9.45 22.55 1.01
CA THR A 158 8.38 22.11 0.09
C THR A 158 8.65 20.75 -0.55
N THR A 159 9.87 20.22 -0.39
CA THR A 159 10.31 18.96 -0.98
C THR A 159 10.21 17.83 0.04
N CYS A 160 9.40 16.83 -0.27
CA CYS A 160 9.24 15.60 0.49
C CYS A 160 10.14 14.52 -0.10
N ARG A 161 11.10 14.02 0.68
CA ARG A 161 11.98 12.91 0.30
C ARG A 161 11.40 11.61 0.81
N ILE A 162 11.00 10.73 -0.09
CA ILE A 162 10.41 9.42 0.21
C ILE A 162 11.45 8.35 -0.08
N THR A 163 11.81 7.57 0.94
CA THR A 163 12.73 6.44 0.83
C THR A 163 11.99 5.17 1.20
N ILE A 164 12.08 4.11 0.38
CA ILE A 164 11.43 2.83 0.62
C ILE A 164 12.47 1.72 0.51
N ALA A 165 12.65 0.96 1.60
CA ALA A 165 13.44 -0.27 1.57
C ALA A 165 12.49 -1.45 1.37
N VAL A 166 12.85 -2.37 0.49
CA VAL A 166 12.01 -3.50 0.06
C VAL A 166 12.86 -4.77 0.13
N ASN A 167 12.40 -5.79 0.87
CA ASN A 167 13.08 -7.08 1.03
C ASN A 167 12.28 -8.20 0.37
N ASN A 168 12.92 -8.95 -0.52
CA ASN A 168 12.31 -10.04 -1.28
C ASN A 168 12.60 -11.45 -0.76
N THR A 169 13.20 -11.57 0.43
CA THR A 169 13.48 -12.86 1.07
C THR A 169 12.17 -13.52 1.48
N LEU A 170 11.98 -14.77 1.09
CA LEU A 170 10.82 -15.58 1.47
C LEU A 170 11.23 -16.64 2.49
N ASP A 171 10.43 -16.80 3.52
CA ASP A 171 10.62 -17.78 4.58
C ASP A 171 9.35 -18.63 4.78
N LEU A 172 9.31 -19.47 5.83
CA LEU A 172 8.17 -20.35 6.07
C LEU A 172 6.92 -19.62 6.57
N HIS A 173 7.04 -18.35 6.94
CA HIS A 173 5.96 -17.48 7.42
C HIS A 173 5.47 -16.51 6.35
N THR A 174 6.23 -16.31 5.27
CA THR A 174 5.78 -15.48 4.14
C THR A 174 4.71 -16.17 3.31
N LEU A 175 3.88 -15.36 2.64
CA LEU A 175 2.97 -15.83 1.60
C LEU A 175 3.29 -15.15 0.26
N PRO A 176 3.86 -15.87 -0.73
CA PRO A 176 4.15 -17.32 -0.73
C PRO A 176 5.34 -17.71 0.17
N PRO A 177 5.42 -18.97 0.62
CA PRO A 177 6.52 -19.43 1.48
C PRO A 177 7.78 -19.76 0.67
N GLY A 178 8.93 -19.67 1.34
CA GLY A 178 10.23 -20.05 0.79
C GLY A 178 11.20 -20.49 1.89
N SER A 179 12.45 -20.76 1.50
CA SER A 179 13.54 -20.97 2.47
C SER A 179 14.88 -20.54 1.91
N ILE A 180 15.76 -20.02 2.78
CA ILE A 180 17.15 -19.74 2.44
C ILE A 180 18.02 -20.96 2.75
N GLN A 181 18.79 -21.40 1.76
CA GLN A 181 19.75 -22.49 1.90
C GLN A 181 21.17 -21.98 1.68
N TYR A 182 21.99 -22.05 2.72
CA TYR A 182 23.43 -21.77 2.63
C TYR A 182 24.18 -23.00 2.14
N MET A 183 24.99 -22.82 1.09
CA MET A 183 25.83 -23.88 0.55
C MET A 183 27.17 -23.90 1.29
N LYS A 184 27.40 -24.96 2.08
CA LYS A 184 28.55 -25.06 2.98
C LYS A 184 29.75 -25.78 2.38
N ASP A 185 29.57 -26.51 1.27
CA ASP A 185 30.67 -27.17 0.58
C ASP A 185 31.55 -26.15 -0.17
N ARG A 186 32.71 -25.86 0.41
CA ARG A 186 33.68 -24.89 -0.13
C ARG A 186 34.43 -25.38 -1.36
N THR A 187 34.31 -26.66 -1.71
CA THR A 187 34.89 -27.21 -2.95
C THR A 187 34.04 -26.87 -4.18
N MET A 188 32.73 -26.65 -3.97
CA MET A 188 31.78 -26.33 -5.04
C MET A 188 31.30 -24.87 -5.01
N TYR A 189 31.22 -24.25 -3.84
CA TYR A 189 30.60 -22.94 -3.67
C TYR A 189 31.50 -21.94 -2.92
N PRO A 190 31.46 -20.65 -3.30
CA PRO A 190 32.25 -19.63 -2.64
C PRO A 190 31.79 -19.37 -1.19
N GLU A 191 32.58 -18.61 -0.44
CA GLU A 191 32.22 -18.22 0.91
C GLU A 191 30.91 -17.42 0.95
N GLY A 192 30.01 -17.81 1.86
CA GLY A 192 28.73 -17.13 2.05
C GLY A 192 27.69 -17.36 0.95
N PHE A 193 27.91 -18.27 0.00
CA PHE A 193 26.93 -18.57 -1.05
C PHE A 193 25.63 -19.14 -0.46
N PHE A 194 24.49 -18.60 -0.89
CA PHE A 194 23.16 -19.07 -0.52
C PHE A 194 22.18 -18.87 -1.67
N VAL A 195 21.06 -19.59 -1.61
CA VAL A 195 19.97 -19.51 -2.59
C VAL A 195 18.62 -19.40 -1.88
N GLN A 196 17.63 -18.84 -2.57
CA GLN A 196 16.23 -18.87 -2.19
C GLN A 196 15.55 -20.06 -2.86
N ASN A 197 15.06 -21.00 -2.06
CA ASN A 197 14.21 -22.08 -2.53
C ASN A 197 12.75 -21.63 -2.50
N THR A 198 12.01 -21.98 -3.55
CA THR A 198 10.58 -21.68 -3.74
C THR A 198 9.87 -22.92 -4.26
N ASN A 199 8.61 -23.11 -3.86
CA ASN A 199 7.78 -24.24 -4.30
C ASN A 199 6.58 -23.79 -5.15
N PHE A 200 6.71 -22.64 -5.83
CA PHE A 200 5.72 -22.09 -6.73
C PHE A 200 6.34 -21.86 -8.12
N ASP A 201 5.52 -21.95 -9.17
CA ASP A 201 5.96 -21.97 -10.58
C ASP A 201 5.80 -20.60 -11.26
N PHE A 202 6.29 -19.56 -10.60
CA PHE A 202 6.44 -18.22 -11.16
C PHE A 202 7.69 -17.56 -10.58
N PHE A 203 8.29 -16.64 -11.32
CA PHE A 203 9.49 -15.96 -10.85
C PHE A 203 9.18 -15.03 -9.68
N ASN A 204 10.05 -15.01 -8.65
CA ASN A 204 9.92 -14.14 -7.49
C ASN A 204 10.35 -12.69 -7.82
N TYR A 205 9.58 -12.05 -8.70
CA TYR A 205 9.77 -10.64 -9.03
C TYR A 205 9.63 -9.77 -7.78
N ALA A 206 10.51 -8.78 -7.67
CA ALA A 206 10.53 -7.88 -6.52
C ALA A 206 10.68 -6.41 -6.95
N GLY A 207 10.31 -5.52 -6.04
CA GLY A 207 10.29 -4.08 -6.27
C GLY A 207 8.97 -3.45 -5.86
N ILE A 208 8.66 -2.30 -6.45
CA ILE A 208 7.42 -1.57 -6.24
C ILE A 208 6.55 -1.79 -7.49
N HIS A 209 5.66 -2.78 -7.42
CA HIS A 209 4.95 -3.32 -8.58
C HIS A 209 3.76 -2.47 -9.03
N ARG A 210 3.23 -1.63 -8.15
CA ARG A 210 2.07 -0.77 -8.41
C ARG A 210 2.37 0.66 -8.00
N SER A 211 1.45 1.58 -8.28
CA SER A 211 1.69 3.01 -8.13
C SER A 211 2.04 3.38 -6.69
N VAL A 212 2.86 4.42 -6.56
CA VAL A 212 3.04 5.16 -5.31
C VAL A 212 2.40 6.52 -5.52
N LEU A 213 1.62 6.98 -4.56
CA LEU A 213 0.90 8.25 -4.67
C LEU A 213 0.84 8.97 -3.33
N LEU A 214 0.73 10.29 -3.40
CA LEU A 214 0.19 11.08 -2.30
C LEU A 214 -1.28 11.34 -2.59
N TYR A 215 -2.13 11.26 -1.56
CA TYR A 215 -3.51 11.73 -1.66
C TYR A 215 -3.88 12.59 -0.47
N THR A 216 -4.96 13.36 -0.63
CA THR A 216 -5.48 14.22 0.42
C THR A 216 -6.91 13.92 0.78
N THR A 217 -7.25 14.22 2.04
CA THR A 217 -8.63 14.27 2.53
C THR A 217 -8.78 15.48 3.45
N PRO A 218 -10.01 15.86 3.82
CA PRO A 218 -10.21 16.67 5.01
C PRO A 218 -9.80 15.89 6.27
N LYS A 219 -9.63 16.58 7.40
CA LYS A 219 -9.36 15.93 8.70
C LYS A 219 -10.47 14.98 9.15
N ALA A 220 -11.73 15.30 8.84
CA ALA A 220 -12.84 14.38 8.95
C ALA A 220 -13.10 13.73 7.58
N TYR A 221 -13.01 12.41 7.48
CA TYR A 221 -13.03 11.72 6.19
C TYR A 221 -13.73 10.37 6.26
N VAL A 222 -14.31 9.97 5.12
CA VAL A 222 -14.80 8.59 4.92
C VAL A 222 -13.60 7.66 4.83
N ASP A 223 -13.50 6.78 5.81
CA ASP A 223 -12.40 5.84 6.03
C ASP A 223 -12.65 4.51 5.31
N ASP A 224 -13.87 3.98 5.44
CA ASP A 224 -14.27 2.73 4.79
C ASP A 224 -15.74 2.77 4.33
N ILE A 225 -16.05 2.00 3.29
CA ILE A 225 -17.41 1.78 2.81
C ILE A 225 -17.55 0.28 2.52
N THR A 226 -18.41 -0.38 3.29
CA THR A 226 -18.82 -1.76 3.00
C THR A 226 -20.17 -1.74 2.31
N VAL A 227 -20.27 -2.39 1.15
CA VAL A 227 -21.54 -2.57 0.42
C VAL A 227 -21.80 -4.05 0.20
N VAL A 228 -23.02 -4.49 0.51
CA VAL A 228 -23.51 -5.84 0.21
C VAL A 228 -24.83 -5.70 -0.54
N THR A 229 -24.86 -6.19 -1.77
CA THR A 229 -26.04 -6.15 -2.63
C THR A 229 -26.78 -7.47 -2.64
N ASP A 230 -28.10 -7.40 -2.66
CA ASP A 230 -29.02 -8.52 -2.78
C ASP A 230 -30.23 -8.07 -3.63
N PHE A 231 -31.16 -8.96 -3.98
CA PHE A 231 -32.39 -8.57 -4.65
C PHE A 231 -33.54 -9.53 -4.34
N LEU A 232 -34.77 -9.00 -4.39
CA LEU A 232 -36.01 -9.76 -4.29
C LEU A 232 -36.92 -9.36 -5.44
N ASP A 233 -37.29 -10.33 -6.27
CA ASP A 233 -38.03 -10.11 -7.52
C ASP A 233 -37.33 -9.07 -8.41
N SER A 234 -37.97 -7.92 -8.68
CA SER A 234 -37.36 -6.80 -9.43
C SER A 234 -36.73 -5.72 -8.54
N THR A 235 -36.73 -5.90 -7.21
CA THR A 235 -36.21 -4.91 -6.26
C THR A 235 -34.80 -5.23 -5.81
N GLY A 236 -33.84 -4.37 -6.15
CA GLY A 236 -32.47 -4.43 -5.64
C GLY A 236 -32.37 -3.88 -4.22
N LEU A 237 -31.57 -4.52 -3.38
CA LEU A 237 -31.29 -4.15 -2.00
C LEU A 237 -29.79 -3.87 -1.86
N VAL A 238 -29.42 -2.60 -1.65
CA VAL A 238 -28.04 -2.17 -1.45
C VAL A 238 -27.85 -1.87 0.04
N ARG A 239 -27.30 -2.82 0.78
CA ARG A 239 -26.95 -2.63 2.20
C ARG A 239 -25.59 -1.97 2.28
N TYR A 240 -25.48 -0.89 3.02
CA TYR A 240 -24.23 -0.14 3.12
C TYR A 240 -23.90 0.20 4.57
N ASN A 241 -22.61 0.37 4.84
CA ASN A 241 -22.07 0.91 6.08
C ASN A 241 -20.86 1.79 5.75
N VAL A 242 -20.87 3.03 6.23
CA VAL A 242 -19.82 4.03 6.03
C VAL A 242 -19.13 4.32 7.36
N SER A 243 -17.82 4.05 7.41
CA SER A 243 -16.95 4.41 8.52
C SER A 243 -16.36 5.80 8.29
N ILE A 244 -16.32 6.61 9.35
CA ILE A 244 -15.79 7.97 9.32
C ILE A 244 -14.77 8.13 10.43
N GLN A 245 -13.66 8.78 10.12
CA GLN A 245 -12.60 9.11 11.07
C GLN A 245 -12.44 10.63 11.19
N GLY A 246 -11.86 11.09 12.32
CA GLY A 246 -11.50 12.50 12.54
C GLY A 246 -12.65 13.44 12.93
N ALA A 247 -13.86 12.93 13.15
CA ALA A 247 -14.98 13.67 13.73
C ALA A 247 -15.92 12.73 14.50
N THR A 248 -16.55 13.24 15.57
CA THR A 248 -17.51 12.49 16.40
C THR A 248 -18.97 12.76 16.03
N LEU A 249 -19.25 13.95 15.47
CA LEU A 249 -20.56 14.34 14.99
C LEU A 249 -20.45 14.73 13.53
N VAL A 250 -21.16 14.00 12.68
CA VAL A 250 -21.09 14.11 11.23
C VAL A 250 -22.49 14.04 10.65
N THR A 251 -22.76 14.91 9.68
CA THR A 251 -23.93 14.79 8.82
C THR A 251 -23.45 14.16 7.53
N LEU A 252 -24.11 13.07 7.13
CA LEU A 252 -23.77 12.31 5.94
C LEU A 252 -25.00 12.20 5.05
N LYS A 253 -24.77 12.14 3.74
CA LYS A 253 -25.78 11.81 2.73
C LYS A 253 -25.15 10.78 1.81
N VAL A 254 -25.81 9.63 1.66
CA VAL A 254 -25.47 8.60 0.69
C VAL A 254 -26.47 8.68 -0.46
N THR A 255 -25.99 8.67 -1.69
CA THR A 255 -26.82 8.68 -2.90
C THR A 255 -26.41 7.57 -3.84
N LEU A 256 -27.36 6.73 -4.24
CA LEU A 256 -27.15 5.75 -5.30
C LEU A 256 -27.54 6.38 -6.64
N ILE A 257 -26.60 6.37 -7.58
CA ILE A 257 -26.70 7.00 -8.89
C ILE A 257 -26.65 5.91 -9.97
N ASP A 258 -27.54 5.98 -10.97
CA ASP A 258 -27.52 5.07 -12.11
C ASP A 258 -26.44 5.46 -13.15
N LYS A 259 -26.26 4.62 -14.17
CA LYS A 259 -25.24 4.83 -15.22
C LYS A 259 -25.43 6.13 -16.03
N ASP A 260 -26.64 6.69 -16.02
CA ASP A 260 -27.03 7.87 -16.77
C ASP A 260 -26.90 9.14 -15.90
N GLY A 261 -26.44 9.00 -14.65
CA GLY A 261 -26.21 10.10 -13.71
C GLY A 261 -27.44 10.47 -12.89
N HIS A 262 -28.52 9.69 -12.92
CA HIS A 262 -29.72 10.00 -12.16
C HIS A 262 -29.66 9.44 -10.74
N CYS A 263 -30.05 10.27 -9.78
CA CYS A 263 -30.25 9.86 -8.40
C CYS A 263 -31.43 8.88 -8.31
N VAL A 264 -31.16 7.64 -7.92
CA VAL A 264 -32.15 6.57 -7.75
C VAL A 264 -32.76 6.62 -6.35
N VAL A 265 -31.92 6.75 -5.33
CA VAL A 265 -32.32 6.74 -3.91
C VAL A 265 -31.22 7.36 -3.05
N SER A 266 -31.61 8.05 -1.97
CA SER A 266 -30.67 8.61 -0.99
C SER A 266 -31.06 8.24 0.44
N SER A 267 -30.10 8.32 1.35
CA SER A 267 -30.28 8.22 2.80
C SER A 267 -29.31 9.19 3.50
N ASN A 268 -29.64 9.59 4.73
CA ASN A 268 -28.79 10.45 5.57
C ASN A 268 -28.12 9.67 6.72
N ASP A 269 -28.26 8.35 6.73
CA ASP A 269 -27.73 7.49 7.76
C ASP A 269 -26.33 7.00 7.37
N THR A 270 -25.49 6.67 8.35
CA THR A 270 -24.16 6.09 8.10
C THR A 270 -24.22 4.63 7.68
N SER A 271 -25.34 3.95 7.95
CA SER A 271 -25.60 2.60 7.50
C SER A 271 -27.09 2.41 7.24
N GLY A 272 -27.43 1.52 6.32
CA GLY A 272 -28.82 1.28 5.96
C GLY A 272 -28.98 0.36 4.77
N VAL A 273 -30.21 0.32 4.25
CA VAL A 273 -30.56 -0.43 3.04
C VAL A 273 -31.28 0.48 2.07
N LEU A 274 -30.65 0.71 0.91
CA LEU A 274 -31.26 1.42 -0.20
C LEU A 274 -32.03 0.41 -1.06
N LYS A 275 -33.27 0.75 -1.44
CA LYS A 275 -34.13 -0.10 -2.27
C LYS A 275 -34.24 0.50 -3.68
N VAL A 276 -33.99 -0.31 -4.69
CA VAL A 276 -34.05 0.08 -6.10
C VAL A 276 -35.12 -0.75 -6.79
N VAL A 277 -36.24 -0.13 -7.16
CA VAL A 277 -37.31 -0.80 -7.92
C VAL A 277 -36.85 -0.96 -9.38
N ASP A 278 -37.18 -2.09 -9.98
CA ASP A 278 -36.79 -2.48 -11.34
C ASP A 278 -35.27 -2.36 -11.56
N VAL A 279 -34.53 -3.00 -10.63
CA VAL A 279 -33.07 -2.94 -10.59
C VAL A 279 -32.43 -3.50 -11.86
N LYS A 280 -31.41 -2.80 -12.36
CA LYS A 280 -30.53 -3.31 -13.41
C LYS A 280 -29.37 -4.05 -12.77
N LEU A 281 -29.44 -5.38 -12.77
CA LEU A 281 -28.43 -6.23 -12.15
C LEU A 281 -27.09 -6.18 -12.92
N TRP A 282 -25.98 -6.32 -12.19
CA TRP A 282 -24.68 -6.59 -12.79
C TRP A 282 -24.67 -8.03 -13.29
N TRP A 283 -24.40 -8.22 -14.59
CA TRP A 283 -24.25 -9.54 -15.19
C TRP A 283 -22.82 -9.76 -15.68
N PRO A 284 -22.27 -10.97 -15.53
CA PRO A 284 -21.02 -11.33 -16.20
C PRO A 284 -21.11 -11.14 -17.71
N TYR A 285 -19.96 -10.90 -18.34
CA TYR A 285 -19.85 -10.89 -19.79
C TYR A 285 -20.47 -12.17 -20.37
N LEU A 286 -21.27 -12.02 -21.44
CA LEU A 286 -22.06 -13.07 -22.13
C LEU A 286 -23.31 -13.59 -21.40
N MET A 287 -23.67 -13.10 -20.22
CA MET A 287 -24.88 -13.57 -19.52
C MET A 287 -26.12 -12.68 -19.69
N HIS A 288 -25.96 -11.50 -20.29
CA HIS A 288 -27.03 -10.53 -20.51
C HIS A 288 -26.66 -9.59 -21.67
N GLU A 289 -27.65 -8.96 -22.31
CA GLU A 289 -27.42 -8.00 -23.41
C GLU A 289 -26.64 -6.75 -22.94
N ASN A 290 -26.75 -6.43 -21.65
CA ASN A 290 -26.04 -5.35 -20.98
C ASN A 290 -25.24 -5.89 -19.78
N PRO A 291 -24.08 -6.54 -20.00
CA PRO A 291 -23.25 -7.03 -18.92
C PRO A 291 -22.50 -5.88 -18.24
N GLY A 292 -22.00 -6.10 -17.03
CA GLY A 292 -21.15 -5.12 -16.36
C GLY A 292 -21.88 -3.85 -15.89
N TYR A 293 -23.20 -3.88 -15.72
CA TYR A 293 -23.95 -2.71 -15.25
C TYR A 293 -23.49 -2.29 -13.84
N LEU A 294 -23.09 -1.03 -13.68
CA LEU A 294 -22.64 -0.48 -12.40
C LEU A 294 -23.50 0.73 -12.01
N TYR A 295 -23.92 0.75 -10.76
CA TYR A 295 -24.37 1.96 -10.07
C TYR A 295 -23.17 2.61 -9.37
N SER A 296 -23.28 3.89 -9.06
CA SER A 296 -22.31 4.63 -8.24
C SER A 296 -22.93 4.98 -6.89
N LEU A 297 -22.22 4.71 -5.80
CA LEU A 297 -22.60 5.14 -4.45
C LEU A 297 -21.76 6.38 -4.10
N GLU A 298 -22.41 7.54 -4.06
CA GLU A 298 -21.83 8.83 -3.68
C GLU A 298 -22.07 9.15 -2.20
#